data_AF-A0A2A5M0K6-F1
#
_entry.id   AF-A0A2A5M0K6-F1
#
_cell.length_a   1.000
_cell.length_b   1.000
_cell.length_c   1.000
_cell.angle_alpha   90.00
_cell.angle_beta   90.00
_cell.angle_gamma   90.00
#
_symmetry.space_group_name_H-M   'P 1'
#
loop_
_entity.id
_entity.type
_entity.pdbx_description
1 polymer ?
#
loop_
_entity_poly.entity_id
_entity_poly.type
_entity_poly.pdbx_seq_one_letter_code
_entity_poly.pdbx_strand_id
1 'polypeptide(L)'
;MLSKSERENLYDLIVAIIGEDATVRLYKNSFNERTLDVVEDMLSADSKCNANMKKLILDLSKGGGFVAKGWLRKLLKSNNKALKKIDLKGYGCQVSVKSRWKTAIINSAI
;
A
#
# COMPACT_ATOMS: atom_id res chain seq x y z
N MET A 1 2.76 7.31 15.32
CA MET A 1 1.50 6.56 15.41
C MET A 1 0.51 7.02 14.36
N LEU A 2 -0.14 6.09 13.67
CA LEU A 2 -1.19 6.38 12.68
C LEU A 2 -2.55 6.61 13.33
N SER A 3 -3.30 7.57 12.81
CA SER A 3 -4.70 7.79 13.17
C SER A 3 -5.57 6.61 12.75
N LYS A 4 -6.79 6.53 13.31
CA LYS A 4 -7.76 5.50 12.89
C LYS A 4 -8.03 5.58 11.38
N SER A 5 -8.26 6.78 10.84
CA SER A 5 -8.51 6.97 9.41
C SER A 5 -7.32 6.58 8.53
N GLU A 6 -6.09 6.87 8.95
CA GLU A 6 -4.89 6.44 8.21
C GLU A 6 -4.75 4.93 8.19
N ARG A 7 -5.07 4.24 9.28
CA ARG A 7 -5.05 2.76 9.35
C ARG A 7 -6.13 2.13 8.46
N GLU A 8 -7.34 2.68 8.44
CA GLU A 8 -8.41 2.23 7.53
C GLU A 8 -8.01 2.42 6.07
N ASN A 9 -7.55 3.62 5.70
CA ASN A 9 -7.11 3.92 4.32
C ASN A 9 -5.92 3.05 3.89
N LEU A 10 -4.99 2.76 4.80
CA LEU A 10 -3.86 1.86 4.54
C LEU A 10 -4.34 0.42 4.32
N TYR A 11 -5.31 -0.05 5.12
CA TYR A 11 -5.90 -1.37 4.94
C TYR A 11 -6.62 -1.51 3.60
N ASP A 12 -7.45 -0.53 3.22
CA ASP A 12 -8.16 -0.53 1.94
C ASP A 12 -7.18 -0.59 0.75
N LEU A 13 -6.06 0.13 0.84
CA LEU A 13 -5.00 0.07 -0.16
C LEU A 13 -4.34 -1.31 -0.23
N ILE A 14 -4.02 -1.92 0.91
CA ILE A 14 -3.47 -3.28 0.96
C ILE A 14 -4.46 -4.26 0.31
N VAL A 15 -5.75 -4.18 0.66
CA VAL A 15 -6.79 -5.03 0.08
C VAL A 15 -6.91 -4.85 -1.43
N ALA A 16 -6.83 -3.62 -1.94
CA ALA A 16 -6.86 -3.36 -3.37
C ALA A 16 -5.70 -4.07 -4.11
N ILE A 17 -4.53 -4.20 -3.47
CA ILE A 17 -3.32 -4.76 -4.07
C ILE A 17 -3.28 -6.29 -3.91
N ILE A 18 -3.37 -6.80 -2.68
CA ILE A 18 -3.18 -8.23 -2.37
C ILE A 18 -4.49 -9.00 -2.18
N GLY A 19 -5.64 -8.33 -2.33
CA GLY A 19 -6.97 -8.88 -2.07
C GLY A 19 -7.31 -8.92 -0.58
N GLU A 20 -8.56 -9.27 -0.27
CA GLU A 20 -8.97 -9.47 1.12
C GLU A 20 -8.19 -10.60 1.78
N ASP A 21 -7.76 -10.36 3.03
CA ASP A 21 -7.08 -11.32 3.88
C ASP A 21 -7.48 -11.11 5.35
N ALA A 22 -7.99 -12.17 5.97
CA ALA A 22 -8.48 -12.13 7.35
C ALA A 22 -7.36 -11.83 8.35
N THR A 23 -6.15 -12.36 8.11
CA THR A 23 -5.00 -12.12 9.00
C THR A 23 -4.59 -10.65 8.94
N VAL A 24 -4.47 -10.08 7.75
CA VAL A 24 -4.15 -8.66 7.59
C VAL A 24 -5.20 -7.77 8.26
N ARG A 25 -6.49 -8.14 8.18
CA ARG A 25 -7.59 -7.41 8.85
C ARG A 25 -7.43 -7.39 10.38
N LEU A 26 -7.01 -8.51 10.98
CA LEU A 26 -6.81 -8.60 12.44
C LEU A 26 -5.72 -7.62 12.93
N TYR A 27 -4.65 -7.45 12.15
CA TYR A 27 -3.54 -6.56 12.51
C TYR A 27 -3.76 -5.09 12.12
N LYS A 28 -4.88 -4.74 11.47
CA LYS A 28 -5.19 -3.36 11.03
C LYS A 28 -5.02 -2.33 12.13
N ASN A 29 -5.49 -2.66 13.34
CA ASN A 29 -5.42 -1.74 14.46
C ASN A 29 -3.98 -1.55 14.99
N SER A 30 -3.03 -2.40 14.62
CA SER A 30 -1.62 -2.29 15.01
C SER A 30 -0.75 -1.65 13.94
N PHE A 31 -1.32 -1.27 12.79
CA PHE A 31 -0.58 -0.62 11.71
C PHE A 31 0.08 0.67 12.17
N ASN A 32 1.36 0.80 11.84
CA ASN A 32 2.23 1.87 12.29
C ASN A 32 3.12 2.38 11.14
N GLU A 33 4.05 3.27 11.45
CA GLU A 33 5.02 3.82 10.49
C GLU A 33 5.84 2.74 9.77
N ARG A 34 6.23 1.67 10.45
CA ARG A 34 6.95 0.54 9.85
C ARG A 34 6.07 -0.21 8.85
N THR A 35 4.79 -0.37 9.16
CA THR A 35 3.82 -0.96 8.22
C THR A 35 3.68 -0.13 6.96
N LEU A 36 3.64 1.20 7.11
CA LEU A 36 3.64 2.14 6.00
C LEU A 36 4.86 1.95 5.10
N ASP A 37 6.05 1.88 5.68
CA ASP A 37 7.30 1.69 4.94
C ASP A 37 7.31 0.37 4.15
N VAL A 38 6.79 -0.70 4.75
CA VAL A 38 6.66 -2.01 4.08
C VAL A 38 5.67 -1.94 2.91
N VAL A 39 4.56 -1.21 3.07
CA VAL A 39 3.57 -1.02 2.00
C VAL A 39 4.13 -0.14 0.88
N GLU A 40 4.96 0.86 1.19
CA GLU A 40 5.68 1.64 0.18
C GLU A 40 6.68 0.78 -0.61
N ASP A 41 7.40 -0.10 0.07
CA ASP A 41 8.32 -1.05 -0.59
C ASP A 41 7.55 -2.04 -1.47
N MET A 42 6.38 -2.51 -1.01
CA MET A 42 5.46 -3.34 -1.79
C MET A 42 4.99 -2.63 -3.07
N LEU A 43 4.49 -1.40 -2.95
CA LEU A 43 4.02 -0.59 -4.07
C LEU A 43 5.15 -0.33 -5.08
N SER A 44 6.35 -0.06 -4.59
CA SER A 44 7.53 0.15 -5.42
C SER A 44 7.91 -1.12 -6.18
N ALA A 45 7.82 -2.29 -5.54
CA ALA A 45 8.03 -3.58 -6.20
C ALA A 45 6.94 -3.88 -7.24
N ASP A 46 5.66 -3.63 -6.92
CA ASP A 46 4.53 -3.87 -7.82
C ASP A 46 4.55 -2.92 -9.03
N SER A 47 5.02 -1.69 -8.86
CA SER A 47 5.21 -0.72 -9.96
C SER A 47 6.16 -1.22 -11.07
N LYS A 48 7.07 -2.15 -10.75
CA LYS A 48 8.02 -2.70 -11.72
C LYS A 48 7.37 -3.69 -12.68
N CYS A 49 6.25 -4.29 -12.29
CA CYS A 49 5.55 -5.32 -13.06
C CYS A 49 4.14 -4.90 -13.50
N ASN A 50 3.60 -3.81 -12.95
CA ASN A 50 2.28 -3.28 -13.30
C ASN A 50 2.39 -1.81 -13.75
N ALA A 51 2.27 -1.56 -15.05
CA ALA A 51 2.37 -0.23 -15.63
C ALA A 51 1.26 0.73 -15.14
N ASN A 52 0.07 0.22 -14.82
CA ASN A 52 -1.02 1.00 -14.24
C ASN A 52 -0.69 1.42 -12.81
N MET A 53 -0.10 0.50 -12.02
CA MET A 53 0.41 0.82 -10.69
C MET A 53 1.51 1.87 -10.74
N LYS A 54 2.46 1.73 -11.68
CA LYS A 54 3.52 2.70 -11.90
C LYS A 54 2.97 4.10 -12.20
N LYS A 55 1.99 4.20 -13.09
CA LYS A 55 1.35 5.47 -13.44
C LYS A 55 0.61 6.08 -12.26
N LEU A 56 -0.18 5.26 -11.55
CA LEU A 56 -0.89 5.69 -10.34
C LEU A 56 0.07 6.24 -9.29
N ILE A 57 1.16 5.54 -8.98
CA ILE A 57 2.14 6.00 -7.99
C ILE A 57 2.78 7.31 -8.44
N LEU A 58 3.14 7.46 -9.72
CA LEU A 58 3.68 8.71 -10.27
C LEU A 58 2.70 9.88 -10.16
N ASP A 59 1.44 9.64 -10.48
CA ASP A 59 0.37 10.65 -10.40
C ASP A 59 0.11 11.06 -8.94
N LEU A 60 0.16 10.09 -8.02
CA LEU A 60 -0.02 10.30 -6.59
C LEU A 60 1.19 10.95 -5.92
N SER A 61 2.41 10.69 -6.40
CA SER A 61 3.67 11.23 -5.85
C SER A 61 3.98 12.66 -6.32
N LYS A 62 3.07 13.30 -7.08
CA LYS A 62 3.21 14.67 -7.61
C LYS A 62 4.56 14.91 -8.31
N GLY A 63 5.04 13.95 -9.10
CA GLY A 63 6.29 14.08 -9.87
C GLY A 63 7.58 14.13 -9.04
N GLY A 64 7.50 14.05 -7.70
CA GLY A 64 8.65 13.84 -6.82
C GLY A 64 9.01 12.36 -6.84
N GLY A 65 10.24 12.05 -7.25
CA GLY A 65 10.67 10.69 -7.60
C GLY A 65 10.40 9.62 -6.54
N PHE A 66 10.36 8.38 -7.02
CA PHE A 66 10.25 7.10 -6.29
C PHE A 66 11.28 6.88 -5.15
N VAL A 67 12.08 7.88 -4.79
CA VAL A 67 13.34 7.71 -4.08
C VAL A 67 13.21 7.96 -2.57
N ALA A 68 12.17 8.66 -2.11
CA ALA A 68 12.02 9.02 -0.70
C ALA A 68 10.88 8.25 -0.02
N LYS A 69 11.20 7.53 1.07
CA LYS A 69 10.20 6.96 1.98
C LYS A 69 9.30 8.04 2.59
N GLY A 70 8.07 7.67 2.95
CA GLY A 70 7.09 8.53 3.62
C GLY A 70 6.15 9.31 2.69
N TRP A 71 6.18 9.05 1.39
CA TRP A 71 5.24 9.64 0.43
C TRP A 71 3.82 9.11 0.62
N LEU A 72 3.67 7.83 0.99
CA LEU A 72 2.38 7.21 1.24
C LEU A 72 1.72 7.81 2.47
N ARG A 73 2.50 8.11 3.51
CA ARG A 73 1.98 8.82 4.69
C ARG A 73 1.37 10.18 4.32
N LYS A 74 2.05 10.94 3.44
CA LYS A 74 1.53 12.24 2.97
C LYS A 74 0.21 12.06 2.22
N LEU A 75 0.06 10.99 1.44
CA LEU A 75 -1.18 10.66 0.74
C LEU A 75 -2.31 10.27 1.67
N LEU A 76 -2.05 9.39 2.65
CA LEU A 76 -3.07 8.96 3.61
C LEU A 76 -3.62 10.14 4.43
N LYS A 77 -2.74 11.08 4.80
CA LYS A 77 -3.14 12.33 5.46
C LYS A 77 -3.96 13.25 4.56
N SER A 78 -3.71 13.22 3.26
CA SER A 78 -4.38 14.11 2.30
C SER A 78 -5.79 13.65 1.91
N ASN A 79 -6.34 12.59 2.53
CA ASN A 79 -7.69 12.06 2.29
C ASN A 79 -8.03 11.91 0.80
N ASN A 80 -7.06 11.37 0.04
CA ASN A 80 -7.04 11.52 -1.41
C ASN A 80 -7.99 10.52 -2.08
N LYS A 81 -9.08 11.02 -2.71
CA LYS A 81 -10.09 10.22 -3.44
C LYS A 81 -9.49 9.35 -4.56
N ALA A 82 -8.26 9.66 -4.99
CA ALA A 82 -7.54 8.89 -5.99
C ALA A 82 -7.30 7.43 -5.57
N LEU A 83 -7.21 7.12 -4.27
CA LEU A 83 -7.05 5.74 -3.80
C LEU A 83 -8.30 4.87 -4.05
N LYS A 84 -9.49 5.48 -4.14
CA LYS A 84 -10.76 4.76 -4.36
C LYS A 84 -10.98 4.33 -5.83
N LYS A 85 -10.14 4.79 -6.76
CA LYS A 85 -10.24 4.48 -8.20
C LYS A 85 -9.23 3.43 -8.68
N ILE A 86 -8.54 2.78 -7.74
CA ILE A 86 -7.44 1.88 -8.06
C ILE A 86 -8.00 0.51 -8.49
N ASP A 87 -8.23 0.33 -9.79
CA ASP A 87 -8.55 -0.97 -10.40
C ASP A 87 -7.23 -1.67 -10.81
N LEU A 88 -6.67 -2.47 -9.90
CA LEU A 88 -5.39 -3.17 -10.11
C LEU A 88 -5.61 -4.49 -10.84
N LYS A 89 -5.90 -4.39 -12.13
CA LYS A 89 -5.94 -5.54 -13.03
C LYS A 89 -4.52 -5.98 -13.38
N GLY A 90 -3.86 -6.66 -12.45
CA GLY A 90 -2.47 -7.12 -12.57
C GLY A 90 -2.26 -8.54 -12.03
N TYR A 91 -3.11 -9.49 -12.44
CA TYR A 91 -3.18 -10.86 -11.90
C TYR A 91 -1.82 -11.58 -11.77
N GLY A 92 -0.88 -11.36 -12.71
CA GLY A 92 0.43 -12.04 -12.71
C GLY A 92 1.40 -11.59 -11.62
N CYS A 93 1.40 -10.30 -11.27
CA CYS A 93 2.23 -9.81 -10.17
C CYS A 93 1.54 -9.97 -8.81
N GLN A 94 0.20 -9.94 -8.81
CA GLN A 94 -0.63 -10.02 -7.63
C GLN A 94 -0.36 -11.25 -6.75
N VAL A 95 -0.10 -12.42 -7.34
CA VAL A 95 0.16 -13.66 -6.58
C VAL A 95 1.51 -13.61 -5.86
N SER A 96 2.58 -13.24 -6.58
CA SER A 96 3.94 -13.12 -6.04
C SER A 96 4.04 -11.98 -5.02
N VAL A 97 3.34 -10.87 -5.28
CA VAL A 97 3.26 -9.72 -4.38
C VAL A 97 2.48 -10.09 -3.12
N LYS A 98 1.32 -10.75 -3.24
CA LYS A 98 0.52 -11.22 -2.09
C LYS A 98 1.32 -12.14 -1.18
N SER A 99 1.94 -13.18 -1.75
CA SER A 99 2.73 -14.16 -0.98
C SER A 99 3.89 -13.49 -0.22
N ARG A 100 4.67 -12.64 -0.90
CA ARG A 100 5.87 -12.02 -0.33
C ARG A 100 5.55 -10.94 0.70
N TRP A 101 4.57 -10.08 0.43
CA TRP A 101 4.36 -8.87 1.22
C TRP A 101 3.35 -9.04 2.36
N LYS A 102 2.45 -10.03 2.30
CA LYS A 102 1.54 -10.35 3.42
C LYS A 102 2.31 -10.55 4.73
N THR A 103 3.32 -11.43 4.72
CA THR A 103 4.11 -11.74 5.92
C THR A 103 4.86 -10.52 6.43
N ALA A 104 5.43 -9.71 5.52
CA ALA A 104 6.14 -8.49 5.89
C ALA A 104 5.19 -7.45 6.53
N ILE A 105 3.99 -7.29 6.01
CA ILE A 105 2.97 -6.38 6.56
C ILE A 105 2.58 -6.81 7.98
N ILE A 106 2.27 -8.10 8.18
CA ILE A 106 1.92 -8.62 9.51
C ILE A 106 3.07 -8.41 10.50
N ASN A 107 4.29 -8.83 10.14
CA ASN A 107 5.46 -8.71 11.01
C ASN A 107 5.84 -7.26 11.34
N SER A 108 5.48 -6.30 10.48
CA SER A 108 5.70 -4.88 10.75
C SER A 108 4.69 -4.26 11.73
N ALA A 109 3.54 -4.92 11.89
CA ALA A 109 2.45 -4.49 12.77
C ALA A 109 2.50 -5.15 14.16
N ILE A 110 3.43 -6.10 14.37
CA ILE A 110 3.79 -6.70 15.67
C ILE A 110 4.91 -5.86 16.28
#